data_AF-A0A7Y7CE45-F1
#
_entry.id   AF-A0A7Y7CE45-F1
#
_cell.length_a   1.000
_cell.length_b   1.000
_cell.length_c   1.000
_cell.angle_alpha   90.00
_cell.angle_beta   90.00
_cell.angle_gamma   90.00
#
_symmetry.space_group_name_H-M   'P 1'
#
loop_
_entity.id
_entity.type
_entity.pdbx_description
1 polymer ?
#
loop_
_entity_poly.entity_id
_entity_poly.type
_entity_poly.pdbx_seq_one_letter_code
_entity_poly.pdbx_strand_id
1 'polypeptide(L)' 'MLLELSAEEARELKQALDTALLELLTEISHTDQRAYRDLLRERYDRLDHLNRRLELSLEGSQVYA' A
#
# COMPACT_ATOMS: atom_id res chain seq x y z
N MET A 1 19.60 10.21 -1.12
CA MET A 1 19.39 9.70 0.26
C MET A 1 18.40 8.56 0.17
N LEU A 2 18.80 7.35 0.58
CA LEU A 2 17.86 6.28 0.85
C LEU A 2 17.25 6.60 2.22
N LEU A 3 15.92 6.78 2.27
CA LEU A 3 15.21 6.85 3.55
C LEU A 3 15.15 5.43 4.09
N GLU A 4 15.98 5.13 5.09
CA GLU A 4 15.85 3.90 5.88
C GLU A 4 14.76 4.14 6.91
N LEU A 5 13.63 3.46 6.71
CA LEU A 5 12.57 3.41 7.72
C LEU A 5 13.04 2.49 8.85
N SER A 6 12.85 2.93 10.09
CA SER A 6 12.91 2.00 11.22
C SER A 6 11.82 0.91 11.07
N ALA A 7 11.99 -0.21 11.76
CA ALA A 7 11.01 -1.29 11.73
C ALA A 7 9.62 -0.82 12.19
N GLU A 8 9.55 0.15 13.11
CA GLU A 8 8.28 0.70 13.59
C GLU A 8 7.62 1.60 12.55
N GLU A 9 8.38 2.54 11.97
CA GLU A 9 7.87 3.41 10.89
C GLU A 9 7.43 2.59 9.68
N ALA A 10 8.12 1.50 9.37
CA ALA A 10 7.75 0.59 8.29
C ALA A 10 6.43 -0.15 8.59
N ARG A 11 6.17 -0.54 9.84
CA ARG A 11 4.88 -1.13 10.24
C ARG A 11 3.75 -0.12 10.23
N GLU A 12 3.98 1.09 10.71
CA GLU A 12 3.00 2.18 10.65
C GLU A 12 2.62 2.50 9.20
N LEU A 13 3.63 2.59 8.31
CA LEU A 13 3.40 2.80 6.89
C LEU A 13 2.63 1.64 6.25
N LYS A 14 2.92 0.40 6.64
CA LYS A 14 2.18 -0.80 6.17
C LYS A 14 0.70 -0.70 6.55
N GLN A 15 0.40 -0.37 7.80
CA GLN A 15 -0.98 -0.20 8.28
C GLN A 15 -1.71 0.93 7.56
N ALA A 16 -1.03 2.06 7.33
CA ALA A 16 -1.59 3.19 6.59
C ALA A 16 -1.90 2.80 5.13
N LEU A 17 -1.00 2.05 4.47
CA LEU A 17 -1.20 1.55 3.12
C LEU A 17 -2.36 0.55 3.04
N ASP A 18 -2.46 -0.38 3.99
CA ASP A 18 -3.56 -1.35 4.04
C ASP A 18 -4.92 -0.64 4.18
N THR A 19 -5.00 0.38 5.03
CA THR A 19 -6.20 1.20 5.20
C THR A 19 -6.57 1.92 3.89
N ALA A 20 -5.60 2.60 3.28
CA ALA A 20 -5.83 3.32 2.03
C ALA A 20 -6.24 2.39 0.87
N LEU A 21 -5.72 1.16 0.83
CA LEU A 21 -6.11 0.16 -0.17
C LEU A 21 -7.56 -0.29 0.00
N LEU A 22 -8.02 -0.48 1.24
CA LEU A 22 -9.42 -0.80 1.53
C LEU A 22 -10.37 0.34 1.16
N GLU A 23 -9.99 1.58 1.45
CA GLU A 23 -10.74 2.77 1.06
C GLU A 23 -10.85 2.87 -0.48
N LEU A 24 -9.75 2.63 -1.20
CA LEU A 24 -9.76 2.64 -2.67
C LEU A 24 -10.63 1.53 -3.25
N LEU A 25 -10.60 0.32 -2.70
CA LEU A 25 -11.50 -0.76 -3.14
C LEU A 25 -12.97 -0.37 -2.95
N THR A 26 -13.27 0.25 -1.82
CA THR A 26 -14.60 0.77 -1.51
C THR A 26 -15.00 1.86 -2.51
N GLU A 27 -14.11 2.80 -2.82
CA GLU A 27 -14.41 3.87 -3.78
C GLU A 27 -14.61 3.31 -5.20
N ILE A 28 -13.77 2.37 -5.62
CA ILE A 28 -13.88 1.67 -6.92
C ILE A 28 -15.22 0.96 -7.05
N SER A 29 -15.71 0.31 -5.99
CA SER A 29 -16.98 -0.42 -6.02
C SER A 29 -18.19 0.50 -6.14
N HIS A 30 -18.09 1.73 -5.64
CA HIS A 30 -19.17 2.73 -5.71
C HIS A 30 -19.05 3.68 -6.91
N THR A 31 -18.02 3.54 -7.75
CA THR A 31 -17.79 4.43 -8.89
C THR A 31 -18.38 3.86 -10.18
N ASP A 32 -19.40 4.53 -10.71
CA ASP A 32 -20.02 4.18 -12.00
C ASP A 32 -19.28 4.79 -13.20
N GLN A 33 -18.62 5.93 -13.01
CA GLN A 33 -17.89 6.59 -14.09
C GLN A 33 -16.62 5.80 -14.44
N ARG A 34 -16.64 5.11 -15.59
CA ARG A 34 -15.55 4.23 -16.05
C ARG A 34 -14.16 4.88 -15.99
N ALA A 35 -14.03 6.10 -16.53
CA ALA A 35 -12.74 6.79 -16.55
C ALA A 35 -12.20 7.08 -15.14
N TYR A 36 -13.08 7.46 -14.20
CA TYR A 36 -12.68 7.69 -12.81
C TYR A 36 -12.31 6.38 -12.12
N ARG A 37 -13.09 5.31 -12.36
CA ARG A 37 -12.80 3.97 -11.84
C ARG A 37 -11.46 3.42 -12.32
N ASP A 38 -11.10 3.67 -13.57
CA ASP A 38 -9.81 3.24 -14.13
C ASP A 38 -8.64 3.98 -13.46
N LEU A 39 -8.78 5.29 -13.19
CA LEU A 39 -7.78 6.05 -12.42
C LEU A 39 -7.63 5.54 -10.98
N LEU A 40 -8.74 5.20 -10.32
CA LEU A 40 -8.71 4.62 -8.97
C LEU A 40 -8.02 3.25 -8.96
N ARG A 41 -8.24 2.42 -9.98
CA ARG A 41 -7.54 1.14 -10.15
C ARG A 41 -6.05 1.31 -10.35
N GLU A 42 -5.62 2.22 -11.22
CA GLU A 42 -4.19 2.52 -11.40
C GLU A 42 -3.52 3.02 -10.12
N ARG A 43 -4.26 3.76 -9.29
CA ARG A 43 -3.78 4.18 -7.97
C ARG A 43 -3.68 2.99 -7.02
N TYR A 44 -4.69 2.14 -6.99
CA TYR A 44 -4.70 0.92 -6.18
C TYR A 44 -3.52 0.02 -6.52
N ASP A 45 -3.29 -0.27 -7.80
CA ASP A 45 -2.21 -1.16 -8.24
C ASP A 45 -0.83 -0.64 -7.83
N ARG A 46 -0.61 0.68 -7.94
CA ARG A 46 0.63 1.31 -7.49
C ARG A 46 0.85 1.17 -5.99
N LEU A 47 -0.20 1.37 -5.19
CA LEU A 47 -0.12 1.24 -3.73
C LEU A 47 0.01 -0.22 -3.28
N ASP A 48 -0.69 -1.16 -3.93
CA ASP A 48 -0.58 -2.59 -3.62
C ASP A 48 0.84 -3.10 -3.90
N HIS A 49 1.44 -2.67 -5.03
CA HIS A 49 2.82 -3.00 -5.32
C HIS A 49 3.80 -2.45 -4.26
N LEU A 50 3.58 -1.24 -3.75
CA LEU A 50 4.38 -0.70 -2.64
C LEU A 50 4.15 -1.47 -1.35
N ASN A 51 2.90 -1.84 -1.05
CA ASN A 51 2.50 -2.57 0.14
C ASN A 51 3.18 -3.96 0.21
N ARG A 52 3.20 -4.70 -0.90
CA ARG A 52 3.88 -6.00 -1.01
C ARG A 52 5.39 -5.89 -0.86
N ARG A 53 6.00 -4.84 -1.45
CA ARG A 53 7.44 -4.60 -1.29
C ARG A 53 7.81 -4.29 0.16
N LEU A 54 6.95 -3.55 0.86
CA LEU A 54 7.14 -3.22 2.27
C LEU A 54 6.98 -4.47 3.16
N GLU A 55 6.02 -5.34 2.85
CA GLU A 55 5.83 -6.62 3.53
C GLU A 55 7.08 -7.51 3.44
N LEU A 56 7.62 -7.71 2.23
CA LEU A 56 8.87 -8.47 2.03
C LEU A 56 10.05 -7.84 2.79
N SER A 57 10.12 -6.51 2.85
CA SER A 57 11.17 -5.81 3.60
C SER A 57 11.03 -6.01 5.12
N LEU A 58 9.81 -6.07 5.64
CA LEU A 58 9.53 -6.30 7.05
C LEU A 58 9.80 -7.74 7.46
N GLU A 59 9.40 -8.71 6.64
CA GLU A 59 9.70 -10.14 6.83
C GLU A 59 11.22 -10.38 6.84
N GLY A 60 11.94 -9.78 5.89
CA GLY A 60 13.40 -9.84 5.83
C GLY A 60 14.05 -9.29 7.10
N SER A 61 13.59 -8.14 7.60
CA SER A 61 14.10 -7.56 8.86
C SER A 61 13.79 -8.40 10.10
N GLN A 62 12.69 -9.17 10.09
CA GLN A 62 12.32 -10.06 11.20
C GLN A 62 13.17 -11.32 11.28
N VAL A 63 13.75 -11.79 10.16
CA VAL A 63 14.60 -12.99 10.12
C VAL A 63 16.02 -12.71 10.64
N TYR A 64 16.45 -11.45 10.67
CA TYR A 64 17.80 -11.03 11.08
C TYR A 64 17.86 -10.24 12.40
N ALA A 65 16.73 -10.02 13.07
CA ALA A 65 16.62 -9.36 14.39
C ALA A 65 16.44 -10.40 15.51
#